data_AF-A0A0Q7PL19-F1
#
_entry.id   AF-A0A0Q7PL19-F1
#
_cell.length_a   1.000
_cell.length_b   1.000
_cell.length_c   1.000
_cell.angle_alpha   90.00
_cell.angle_beta   90.00
_cell.angle_gamma   90.00
#
_symmetry.space_group_name_H-M   'P 1'
#
loop_
_entity.id
_entity.type
_entity.pdbx_description
1 polymer ?
#
loop_
_entity_poly.entity_id
_entity_poly.type
_entity_poly.pdbx_seq_one_letter_code
_entity_poly.pdbx_strand_id
1 'polypeptide(L)' 'MAVLSVSMLGLAACASSGGMTSYSTATDKQYAETRLDNDTLYMARVEEAARRRGIDLQWVNPPRKIVAKE' A
#
# COMPACT_ATOMS: atom_id res chain seq x y z
N MET A 1 -8.40 -39.03 -37.93
CA MET A 1 -7.92 -38.28 -36.76
C MET A 1 -8.36 -36.84 -36.93
N ALA A 2 -9.46 -36.47 -36.28
CA ALA A 2 -9.47 -35.82 -34.97
C ALA A 2 -9.29 -34.30 -35.12
N VAL A 3 -10.46 -33.65 -35.06
CA VAL A 3 -10.75 -32.22 -35.00
C VAL A 3 -9.99 -31.56 -33.86
N LEU A 4 -9.59 -30.29 -33.99
CA LEU A 4 -9.55 -29.34 -32.86
C LEU A 4 -9.45 -27.90 -33.38
N SER A 5 -10.61 -27.35 -33.74
CA SER A 5 -10.84 -25.91 -33.79
C SER A 5 -10.72 -25.36 -32.37
N VAL A 6 -9.67 -24.58 -32.09
CA VAL A 6 -9.53 -23.86 -30.82
C VAL A 6 -10.07 -22.45 -31.00
N SER A 7 -11.25 -22.24 -30.45
CA SER A 7 -11.97 -20.97 -30.35
C SER A 7 -11.20 -19.98 -29.49
N MET A 8 -10.60 -18.95 -30.11
CA MET A 8 -10.06 -17.79 -29.40
C MET A 8 -11.15 -16.73 -29.21
N LEU A 9 -12.13 -16.99 -28.33
CA LEU A 9 -13.08 -15.96 -27.90
C LEU A 9 -13.01 -15.76 -26.39
N GLY A 10 -12.55 -14.56 -26.02
CA GLY A 10 -13.37 -13.69 -25.18
C GLY A 10 -13.05 -13.68 -23.69
N LEU A 11 -12.02 -12.93 -23.29
CA LEU A 11 -12.00 -12.25 -21.99
C LEU A 11 -11.21 -10.94 -22.10
N ALA A 12 -11.75 -9.95 -22.80
CA ALA A 12 -11.23 -8.59 -22.74
C ALA A 12 -12.30 -7.65 -22.16
N ALA A 13 -11.87 -6.84 -21.20
CA ALA A 13 -12.55 -5.69 -20.61
C ALA A 13 -13.62 -5.94 -19.52
N CYS A 14 -13.17 -6.41 -18.35
CA CYS A 14 -13.67 -5.84 -17.09
C CYS A 14 -12.75 -4.67 -16.70
N ALA A 15 -12.77 -3.58 -17.49
CA ALA A 15 -12.15 -2.32 -17.08
C ALA A 15 -13.23 -1.44 -16.45
N SER A 16 -13.58 -1.74 -15.20
CA SER A 16 -14.38 -0.84 -14.39
C SER A 16 -13.51 0.37 -14.03
N SER A 17 -13.74 1.50 -14.69
CA SER A 17 -13.12 2.77 -14.29
C SER A 17 -13.86 3.29 -13.06
N GLY A 18 -13.34 2.94 -11.87
CA GLY A 18 -13.75 3.56 -10.62
C GLY A 18 -13.36 5.03 -10.63
N GLY A 19 -14.34 5.93 -10.63
CA GLY A 19 -14.13 7.37 -10.55
C GLY A 19 -13.40 7.75 -9.26
N MET A 20 -12.34 8.55 -9.38
CA MET A 20 -11.65 9.12 -8.22
C MET A 20 -12.53 10.21 -7.60
N THR A 21 -13.06 9.94 -6.41
CA THR A 21 -13.66 10.97 -5.56
C THR A 21 -12.56 11.92 -5.07
N SER A 22 -12.61 13.18 -5.49
CA SER A 22 -11.78 14.24 -4.94
C SER A 22 -12.32 14.68 -3.58
N TYR A 23 -11.48 14.62 -2.55
CA TYR A 23 -11.79 15.16 -1.23
C TYR A 23 -11.32 16.61 -1.15
N SER A 24 -12.22 17.55 -0.87
CA SER A 24 -11.88 18.95 -0.58
C SER A 24 -11.32 19.06 0.84
N THR A 25 -10.09 19.53 1.00
CA THR A 25 -9.48 19.74 2.32
C THR A 25 -9.89 21.10 2.87
N ALA A 26 -10.72 21.10 3.92
CA ALA A 26 -11.10 22.30 4.65
C ALA A 26 -10.15 22.62 5.81
N THR A 27 -9.87 23.91 5.94
CA THR A 27 -9.47 24.67 7.15
C THR A 27 -7.99 24.63 7.56
N ASP A 28 -7.33 25.78 7.37
CA ASP A 28 -6.10 26.22 8.05
C ASP A 28 -6.26 26.10 9.57
N LYS A 29 -5.82 24.99 10.13
CA LYS A 29 -5.43 24.94 11.54
C LYS A 29 -3.92 25.08 11.58
N GLN A 30 -3.44 26.04 12.36
CA GLN A 30 -2.02 26.24 12.63
C GLN A 30 -1.49 25.02 13.41
N TYR A 31 -1.16 23.95 12.70
CA TYR A 31 -0.57 22.75 13.27
C TYR A 31 0.85 23.12 13.72
N ALA A 32 1.18 22.85 14.99
CA ALA A 32 2.58 22.77 15.41
C ALA A 32 3.31 21.88 14.40
N GLU A 33 4.42 22.37 13.85
CA GLU A 33 5.09 21.68 12.76
C GLU A 33 5.41 20.25 13.22
N THR A 34 4.73 19.30 12.60
CA THR A 34 4.83 17.89 12.95
C THR A 34 5.55 17.21 11.81
N ARG A 35 6.57 16.42 12.11
CA ARG A 35 7.25 15.58 11.12
C ARG A 35 6.69 14.17 11.21
N LEU A 36 6.42 13.57 10.06
CA LEU A 36 6.07 12.16 9.97
C LEU A 36 7.36 11.35 9.75
N ASP A 37 7.71 10.51 10.72
CA ASP A 37 8.90 9.68 10.70
C ASP A 37 8.52 8.19 10.69
N ASN A 38 9.42 7.31 10.25
CA ASN A 38 9.18 5.87 10.32
C ASN A 38 9.20 5.39 11.77
N ASP A 39 8.30 4.47 12.10
CA ASP A 39 8.33 3.80 13.40
C ASP A 39 9.33 2.64 13.40
N THR A 40 10.61 2.99 13.49
CA THR A 40 11.73 2.05 13.41
C THR A 40 11.70 0.97 14.50
N LEU A 41 11.19 1.28 15.70
CA LEU A 41 11.08 0.31 16.79
C LEU A 41 10.01 -0.74 16.49
N TYR A 42 8.86 -0.30 15.97
CA TYR A 42 7.83 -1.22 15.53
C TYR A 42 8.33 -2.08 14.36
N MET A 43 8.93 -1.45 13.35
CA MET A 43 9.45 -2.16 12.18
C MET A 43 10.47 -3.22 12.56
N ALA A 44 11.43 -2.91 13.45
CA ALA A 44 12.43 -3.86 13.91
C ALA A 44 11.83 -5.11 14.57
N ARG A 45 10.77 -4.94 15.38
CA ARG A 45 10.07 -6.07 16.01
C ARG A 45 9.39 -6.96 14.97
N VAL A 46 8.76 -6.37 13.96
CA VAL A 46 8.11 -7.11 12.88
C VAL A 46 9.14 -7.86 12.02
N GLU A 47 10.25 -7.20 11.69
CA GLU A 47 11.35 -7.78 10.92
C GLU A 47 12.03 -8.93 11.67
N GLU A 48 12.20 -8.82 12.98
CA GLU A 48 12.68 -9.91 13.81
C GLU A 48 11.73 -11.12 13.77
N ALA A 49 10.42 -10.87 13.92
CA ALA A 49 9.41 -11.92 13.86
C ALA A 49 9.36 -12.59 12.46
N ALA A 50 9.49 -11.81 11.39
CA ALA A 50 9.54 -12.31 10.02
C ALA A 50 10.77 -13.20 9.79
N ARG A 51 11.94 -12.74 10.24
CA ARG A 51 13.20 -13.48 10.14
C ARG A 51 13.14 -14.83 10.86
N ARG A 52 12.61 -14.86 12.09
CA ARG A 52 12.42 -16.09 12.86
C ARG A 52 11.51 -17.11 12.17
N ARG A 53 10.65 -16.65 11.27
CA ARG A 53 9.69 -17.46 10.52
C ARG A 53 10.13 -17.75 9.07
N GLY A 54 11.30 -17.26 8.65
CA GLY A 54 11.76 -17.39 7.26
C GLY A 54 10.88 -16.64 6.25
N ILE A 55 10.18 -15.59 6.67
CA ILE A 55 9.36 -14.75 5.80
C ILE A 55 10.24 -13.66 5.20
N ASP A 56 10.25 -13.57 3.87
CA ASP A 56 10.81 -12.42 3.16
C ASP A 56 9.79 -11.27 3.20
N LEU A 57 10.12 -10.21 3.94
CA LEU A 57 9.24 -9.09 4.22
C LEU A 57 9.68 -7.86 3.42
N GLN A 58 8.72 -7.25 2.72
CA GLN A 58 8.90 -6.01 1.97
C GLN A 58 7.87 -4.98 2.42
N TRP A 59 8.33 -3.80 2.83
CA TRP A 59 7.46 -2.70 3.24
C TRP A 59 7.04 -1.87 2.02
N VAL A 60 5.77 -1.96 1.62
CA VAL A 60 5.20 -1.10 0.56
C VAL A 60 4.71 0.25 1.11
N ASN A 61 4.24 0.27 2.35
CA ASN A 61 3.88 1.49 3.08
C ASN A 61 4.32 1.33 4.55
N PRO A 62 5.57 1.69 4.88
CA PRO A 62 6.09 1.49 6.23
C PRO A 62 5.29 2.31 7.25
N PRO A 63 5.10 1.79 8.47
CA PRO A 63 4.36 2.46 9.52
C PRO A 63 5.09 3.74 9.95
N ARG A 64 4.33 4.82 10.11
CA ARG A 64 4.84 6.15 10.46
C ARG A 64 4.29 6.61 11.78
N LYS A 65 5.11 7.36 12.52
CA LYS A 65 4.74 8.06 13.75
C LYS A 65 4.84 9.56 13.56
N ILE A 66 3.94 10.27 14.25
CA ILE A 66 3.94 11.72 14.38
C ILE A 66 5.01 12.07 15.42
N VAL A 67 6.00 12.87 15.03
CA VAL A 67 7.01 13.42 15.95
C VAL A 67 6.97 14.95 15.90
N ALA A 68 7.25 15.58 17.04
CA ALA A 68 7.43 17.03 17.09
C ALA A 68 8.60 17.43 16.18
N LYS A 69 8.44 18.51 15.41
CA LYS A 69 9.56 19.12 14.69
C LYS A 69 10.37 19.95 15.69
N GLU A 70 11.69 19.75 15.67
CA GLU A 70 12.66 20.50 16.48
C GLU A 70 12.93 21.89 15.89
#